data_AF-A0A7K6SR87-F1
#
_entry.id   AF-A0A7K6SR87-F1
#
_cell.length_a   1.000
_cell.length_b   1.000
_cell.length_c   1.000
_cell.angle_alpha   90.00
_cell.angle_beta   90.00
_cell.angle_gamma   90.00
#
_symmetry.space_group_name_H-M   'P 1'
#
loop_
_entity.id
_entity.type
_entity.pdbx_description
1 polymer ?
#
loop_
_entity_poly.entity_id
_entity_poly.type
_entity_poly.pdbx_seq_one_letter_code
_entity_poly.pdbx_strand_id
1 'polypeptide(L)'
;GRDGECPLPSQISVGRCDNFCSSDRDCPGSERCCSTGCGRECRLPIGAKRGFCPRAPDLVSICLVECSSDSQCLGKEKCCSMGCHVQCVQPVPAKPGVCPKRKVLQTFAPCNNSCTDDTDCPGHKKCCFTG
;
A
#
# COMPACT_ATOMS: atom_id res chain seq x y z
N GLY A 1 -0.15 5.73 7.34
CA GLY A 1 -0.60 4.33 7.37
C GLY A 1 -1.28 4.01 6.07
N ARG A 2 -1.94 2.84 5.99
CA ARG A 2 -2.92 2.57 4.93
C ARG A 2 -4.25 3.13 5.42
N ASP A 3 -4.40 4.45 5.35
CA ASP A 3 -5.52 5.16 5.97
C ASP A 3 -6.56 5.55 4.90
N GLY A 4 -7.82 5.70 5.31
CA GLY A 4 -8.94 6.04 4.44
C GLY A 4 -9.85 4.85 4.08
N GLU A 5 -11.08 5.17 3.70
CA GLU A 5 -12.11 4.20 3.37
C GLU A 5 -11.95 3.63 1.96
N CYS A 6 -12.33 2.36 1.79
CA CYS A 6 -12.44 1.77 0.46
C CYS A 6 -13.44 2.55 -0.39
N PRO A 7 -13.13 2.80 -1.68
CA PRO A 7 -14.10 3.38 -2.58
C PRO A 7 -15.30 2.45 -2.72
N LEU A 8 -16.47 3.03 -2.99
CA LEU A 8 -17.67 2.24 -3.28
C LEU A 8 -17.39 1.27 -4.45
N PRO A 9 -17.92 0.04 -4.39
CA PRO A 9 -17.73 -0.94 -5.45
C PRO A 9 -18.36 -0.42 -6.74
N SER A 10 -17.50 0.06 -7.65
CA SER A 10 -17.89 0.49 -8.98
C SER A 10 -18.20 -0.74 -9.84
N GLN A 11 -19.49 -1.07 -9.86
CA GLN A 11 -20.14 -2.14 -10.62
C GLN A 11 -19.79 -3.57 -10.19
N ILE A 12 -20.84 -4.40 -10.13
CA ILE A 12 -20.75 -5.85 -10.03
C ILE A 12 -20.01 -6.31 -11.29
N SER A 13 -18.73 -6.59 -11.20
CA SER A 13 -17.99 -7.22 -12.29
C SER A 13 -18.57 -8.62 -12.51
N VAL A 14 -19.49 -8.74 -13.47
CA VAL A 14 -20.20 -9.99 -13.83
C VAL A 14 -19.25 -11.09 -14.33
N GLY A 15 -17.95 -10.78 -14.51
CA GLY A 15 -16.94 -11.77 -14.87
C GLY A 15 -15.83 -11.82 -13.83
N ARG A 16 -15.84 -12.90 -13.04
CA ARG A 16 -14.75 -13.40 -12.18
C ARG A 16 -14.68 -12.83 -10.76
N CYS A 17 -15.50 -13.44 -9.90
CA CYS A 17 -15.48 -13.30 -8.45
C CYS A 17 -14.25 -13.97 -7.85
N ASP A 18 -13.09 -13.35 -8.01
CA ASP A 18 -11.83 -13.84 -7.45
C ASP A 18 -11.33 -12.88 -6.36
N ASN A 19 -10.75 -13.43 -5.29
CA ASN A 19 -10.14 -12.62 -4.23
C ASN A 19 -8.68 -12.29 -4.55
N PHE A 20 -8.42 -11.08 -5.05
CA PHE A 20 -7.17 -10.27 -5.15
C PHE A 20 -6.04 -10.64 -4.17
N CYS A 21 -6.50 -10.88 -2.95
CA CYS A 21 -6.04 -10.18 -1.80
C CYS A 21 -6.91 -10.66 -0.64
N SER A 22 -6.30 -10.91 0.50
CA SER A 22 -6.96 -11.34 1.74
C SER A 22 -6.96 -10.22 2.79
N SER A 23 -5.89 -9.43 2.81
CA SER A 23 -5.69 -8.30 3.71
C SER A 23 -5.01 -7.13 3.01
N ASP A 24 -5.07 -5.93 3.60
CA ASP A 24 -4.40 -4.75 3.04
C ASP A 24 -2.88 -4.98 2.84
N ARG A 25 -2.28 -5.92 3.58
CA ARG A 25 -0.86 -6.31 3.46
C ARG A 25 -0.51 -6.91 2.11
N ASP A 26 -1.48 -7.51 1.43
CA ASP A 26 -1.29 -8.07 0.10
C ASP A 26 -1.24 -6.98 -0.97
N CYS A 27 -1.64 -5.75 -0.60
CA CYS A 27 -1.71 -4.63 -1.51
C CYS A 27 -0.46 -3.75 -1.47
N PRO A 28 0.06 -3.37 -2.65
CA PRO A 28 1.22 -2.51 -2.73
C PRO A 28 0.87 -1.07 -2.33
N GLY A 29 1.85 -0.36 -1.80
CA GLY A 29 1.73 1.06 -1.52
C GLY A 29 0.68 1.34 -0.46
N SER A 30 -0.17 2.30 -0.80
CA SER A 30 -1.29 2.76 0.03
C SER A 30 -2.61 2.12 -0.35
N GLU A 31 -2.60 1.11 -1.23
CA GLU A 31 -3.81 0.39 -1.62
C GLU A 31 -4.28 -0.53 -0.50
N ARG A 32 -5.59 -0.73 -0.43
CA ARG A 32 -6.28 -1.57 0.54
C ARG A 32 -7.03 -2.70 -0.14
N CYS A 33 -7.26 -3.76 0.61
CA CYS A 33 -8.00 -4.94 0.19
C CYS A 33 -9.50 -4.69 0.25
N CYS A 34 -10.04 -4.12 -0.82
CA CYS A 34 -11.41 -3.68 -0.85
C CYS A 34 -12.33 -4.75 -1.44
N SER A 35 -13.52 -4.89 -0.86
CA SER A 35 -14.56 -5.76 -1.42
C SER A 35 -15.12 -5.15 -2.71
N THR A 36 -15.24 -5.97 -3.75
CA THR A 36 -15.86 -5.58 -5.03
C THR A 36 -17.30 -6.05 -5.14
N GLY A 37 -17.87 -6.61 -4.08
CA GLY A 37 -19.22 -7.18 -4.04
C GLY A 37 -19.23 -8.71 -4.13
N CYS A 38 -18.39 -9.32 -4.97
CA CYS A 38 -18.26 -10.78 -5.06
C CYS A 38 -16.83 -11.30 -4.93
N GLY A 39 -15.84 -10.42 -4.88
CA GLY A 39 -14.44 -10.74 -4.60
C GLY A 39 -13.78 -9.62 -3.81
N ARG A 40 -12.45 -9.60 -3.83
CA ARG A 40 -11.63 -8.57 -3.20
C ARG A 40 -10.55 -8.13 -4.16
N GLU A 41 -10.17 -6.88 -4.18
CA GLU A 41 -9.03 -6.41 -4.96
C GLU A 41 -8.35 -5.22 -4.29
N CYS A 42 -7.10 -4.98 -4.66
CA CYS A 42 -6.37 -3.82 -4.18
C CYS A 42 -6.90 -2.55 -4.84
N ARG A 43 -7.50 -1.66 -4.03
CA ARG A 43 -7.95 -0.34 -4.48
C ARG A 43 -7.33 0.75 -3.63
N LEU A 44 -7.10 1.89 -4.26
CA LEU A 44 -6.64 3.07 -3.53
C LEU A 44 -7.81 3.62 -2.69
N PRO A 45 -7.62 3.81 -1.37
CA PRO A 45 -8.62 4.42 -0.50
C PRO A 45 -8.97 5.85 -0.91
N ILE A 46 -10.15 6.29 -0.50
CA ILE A 46 -10.60 7.67 -0.71
C ILE A 46 -9.62 8.61 0.02
N GLY A 47 -9.15 9.63 -0.70
CA GLY A 47 -8.24 10.62 -0.15
C GLY A 47 -6.78 10.16 -0.03
N ALA A 48 -6.46 8.90 -0.35
CA ALA A 48 -5.08 8.40 -0.41
C ALA A 48 -4.44 8.65 -1.79
N LYS A 49 -3.12 8.81 -1.81
CA LYS A 49 -2.30 8.90 -3.03
C LYS A 49 -1.37 7.70 -3.18
N ARG A 50 -1.07 7.35 -4.43
CA ARG A 50 -0.23 6.19 -4.76
C ARG A 50 1.22 6.35 -4.29
N GLY A 51 1.88 5.21 -4.06
CA GLY A 51 3.26 5.14 -3.58
C GLY A 51 3.35 4.92 -2.06
N PHE A 52 4.58 4.95 -1.57
CA PHE A 52 4.94 4.73 -0.17
C PHE A 52 5.52 6.00 0.45
N CYS A 53 5.32 6.18 1.75
CA CYS A 53 6.09 7.18 2.48
C CYS A 53 7.57 6.77 2.52
N PRO A 54 8.50 7.69 2.30
CA PRO A 54 9.91 7.40 2.51
C PRO A 54 10.15 7.00 3.97
N ARG A 55 11.18 6.18 4.20
CA ARG A 55 11.63 5.87 5.57
C ARG A 55 12.02 7.17 6.26
N ALA A 56 11.49 7.36 7.47
CA ALA A 56 11.90 8.46 8.32
C ALA A 56 13.40 8.32 8.64
N PRO A 57 14.19 9.41 8.58
CA PRO A 57 15.56 9.40 9.04
C PRO A 57 15.61 9.15 10.56
N ASP A 58 16.70 8.56 11.06
CA ASP A 58 16.92 8.31 12.50
C ASP A 58 17.15 9.59 13.33
N LEU A 59 16.92 10.77 12.76
CA LEU A 59 17.09 12.06 13.40
C LEU A 59 15.78 12.50 14.07
N VAL A 60 15.90 13.00 15.29
CA VAL A 60 14.78 13.64 15.99
C VAL A 60 14.53 15.01 15.36
N SER A 61 13.41 15.15 14.68
CA SER A 61 12.90 16.42 14.16
C SER A 61 11.98 17.10 15.17
N ILE A 62 11.72 18.39 14.98
CA ILE A 62 10.70 19.12 15.74
C ILE A 62 9.34 18.45 15.50
N CYS A 63 8.56 18.28 16.56
CA CYS A 63 7.18 17.78 16.47
C CYS A 63 6.30 18.87 15.85
N LEU A 64 5.90 18.68 14.60
CA LEU A 64 5.02 19.57 13.86
C LEU A 64 4.09 18.73 13.00
N VAL A 65 2.83 19.15 12.84
CA VAL A 65 1.84 18.47 12.00
C VAL A 65 1.30 19.47 10.98
N GLU A 66 1.69 19.30 9.72
CA GLU A 66 1.32 20.22 8.62
C GLU A 66 0.16 19.70 7.79
N CYS A 67 -0.02 18.37 7.76
CA CYS A 67 -1.08 17.71 7.03
C CYS A 67 -1.66 16.57 7.87
N SER A 68 -2.90 16.18 7.57
CA SER A 68 -3.52 14.99 8.16
C SER A 68 -3.95 13.93 7.14
N SER A 69 -3.90 14.25 5.84
CA SER A 69 -4.22 13.33 4.75
C SER A 69 -3.47 13.71 3.48
N ASP A 70 -3.22 12.71 2.63
CA ASP A 70 -2.61 12.89 1.30
C ASP A 70 -3.38 13.91 0.43
N SER A 71 -4.70 14.03 0.63
CA SER A 71 -5.56 14.97 -0.10
C SER A 71 -5.22 16.45 0.14
N GLN A 72 -4.61 16.78 1.28
CA GLN A 72 -4.17 18.14 1.61
C GLN A 72 -2.85 18.52 0.94
N CYS A 73 -2.07 17.51 0.52
CA CYS A 73 -0.81 17.72 -0.16
C CYS A 73 -1.03 18.03 -1.65
N LEU A 74 -0.08 18.69 -2.29
CA LEU A 74 -0.19 19.04 -3.72
C LEU A 74 0.22 17.87 -4.62
N GLY A 75 -0.36 17.81 -5.82
CA GLY A 75 0.01 16.82 -6.84
C GLY A 75 0.00 15.37 -6.31
N LYS A 76 1.16 14.71 -6.36
CA LYS A 76 1.35 13.31 -5.92
C LYS A 76 1.91 13.17 -4.51
N GLU A 77 2.16 14.27 -3.82
CA GLU A 77 2.76 14.26 -2.48
C GLU A 77 1.84 13.60 -1.46
N LYS A 78 2.44 12.85 -0.56
CA LYS A 78 1.76 12.13 0.51
C LYS A 78 2.03 12.80 1.84
N CYS A 79 1.05 12.72 2.73
CA CYS A 79 1.20 13.15 4.10
C CYS A 79 1.88 12.04 4.90
N CYS A 80 3.16 12.24 5.26
CA CYS A 80 3.99 11.21 5.85
C CYS A 80 4.55 11.65 7.21
N SER A 81 4.61 10.71 8.15
CA SER A 81 5.30 10.87 9.42
C SER A 81 6.79 10.58 9.22
N MET A 82 7.61 11.62 9.34
CA MET A 82 9.06 11.58 9.27
C MET A 82 9.62 11.65 10.70
N GLY A 83 9.26 10.67 11.53
CA GLY A 83 9.44 10.76 12.99
C GLY A 83 8.30 11.54 13.62
N CYS A 84 8.60 12.57 14.40
CA CYS A 84 7.55 13.39 15.03
C CYS A 84 6.97 14.47 14.10
N HIS A 85 7.67 14.83 13.01
CA HIS A 85 7.19 15.78 12.02
C HIS A 85 6.32 15.08 10.98
N VAL A 86 5.11 15.58 10.75
CA VAL A 86 4.18 15.11 9.72
C VAL A 86 4.08 16.19 8.64
N GLN A 87 4.52 15.85 7.43
CA GLN A 87 4.62 16.79 6.31
C GLN A 87 4.33 16.14 4.96
N CYS A 88 4.05 16.97 3.96
CA CYS A 88 3.86 16.54 2.58
C CYS A 88 5.21 16.23 1.93
N VAL A 89 5.39 15.00 1.44
CA VAL A 89 6.63 14.55 0.81
C VAL A 89 6.36 13.81 -0.48
N GLN A 90 7.36 13.82 -1.38
CA GLN A 90 7.30 13.03 -2.60
C GLN A 90 7.30 11.53 -2.25
N PRO A 91 6.36 10.74 -2.81
CA PRO A 91 6.25 9.34 -2.50
C PRO A 91 7.35 8.52 -3.17
N VAL A 92 7.77 7.44 -2.51
CA VAL A 92 8.54 6.38 -3.16
C VAL A 92 7.59 5.59 -4.07
N PRO A 93 7.86 5.46 -5.38
CA PRO A 93 6.99 4.70 -6.28
C PRO A 93 6.89 3.23 -5.89
N ALA A 94 5.70 2.65 -6.03
CA ALA A 94 5.56 1.22 -5.88
C ALA A 94 6.21 0.47 -7.04
N LYS A 95 6.85 -0.68 -6.74
CA LYS A 95 7.47 -1.48 -7.79
C LYS A 95 6.39 -2.11 -8.68
N PRO A 96 6.62 -2.16 -10.00
CA PRO A 96 5.64 -2.72 -10.93
C PRO A 96 5.39 -4.21 -10.67
N GLY A 97 4.17 -4.68 -10.99
CA GLY A 97 3.73 -6.06 -10.80
C GLY A 97 2.72 -6.23 -9.65
N VAL A 98 2.07 -7.40 -9.61
CA VAL A 98 1.10 -7.80 -8.57
C VAL A 98 1.57 -9.11 -7.96
N CYS A 99 1.41 -9.27 -6.65
CA CYS A 99 1.73 -10.53 -5.98
C CYS A 99 0.82 -11.66 -6.52
N PRO A 100 1.36 -12.80 -6.96
CA PRO A 100 0.55 -13.90 -7.44
C PRO A 100 -0.27 -14.50 -6.30
N LYS A 101 -1.58 -14.65 -6.49
CA LYS A 101 -2.41 -15.46 -5.59
C LYS A 101 -2.02 -16.93 -5.73
N ARG A 102 -1.36 -17.51 -4.74
CA ARG A 102 -1.13 -18.96 -4.71
C ARG A 102 -2.00 -19.60 -3.65
N LYS A 103 -2.65 -20.72 -4.01
CA LYS A 103 -3.10 -21.69 -3.01
C LYS A 103 -1.86 -22.22 -2.28
N VAL A 104 -1.93 -22.26 -0.94
CA VAL A 104 -0.85 -22.62 -0.01
C VAL A 104 -0.41 -24.07 -0.24
N LEU A 105 0.44 -24.33 -1.24
CA LEU A 105 1.06 -25.65 -1.41
C LEU A 105 2.50 -25.65 -1.95
N GLN A 106 3.10 -24.55 -2.41
CA GLN A 106 4.49 -24.61 -2.89
C GLN A 106 5.33 -23.35 -2.65
N THR A 107 6.43 -23.60 -1.94
CA THR A 107 7.57 -22.76 -1.55
C THR A 107 8.22 -22.04 -2.73
N PHE A 108 7.87 -20.76 -2.92
CA PHE A 108 8.78 -19.76 -3.48
C PHE A 108 8.40 -18.42 -2.83
N ALA A 109 9.12 -18.04 -1.77
CA ALA A 109 8.96 -16.76 -1.10
C ALA A 109 9.78 -15.69 -1.84
N PRO A 110 9.18 -14.62 -2.38
CA PRO A 110 9.93 -13.45 -2.80
C PRO A 110 10.35 -12.66 -1.56
N CYS A 111 11.67 -12.54 -1.35
CA CYS A 111 12.33 -11.94 -0.17
C CYS A 111 12.07 -12.71 1.14
N ASN A 112 12.92 -12.48 2.15
CA ASN A 112 12.71 -13.04 3.50
C ASN A 112 11.28 -12.70 3.94
N ASN A 113 10.55 -13.64 4.55
CA ASN A 113 9.14 -13.48 4.98
C ASN A 113 8.91 -12.37 6.04
N SER A 114 9.93 -11.56 6.29
CA SER A 114 10.01 -10.48 7.27
C SER A 114 9.92 -9.08 6.63
N CYS A 115 9.71 -8.97 5.31
CA CYS A 115 9.55 -7.67 4.65
C CYS A 115 8.20 -7.03 5.01
N THR A 116 8.18 -5.70 5.12
CA THR A 116 6.98 -4.90 5.37
C THR A 116 6.37 -4.33 4.10
N ASP A 117 7.22 -3.93 3.15
CA ASP A 117 6.81 -3.49 1.81
C ASP A 117 7.90 -3.74 0.74
N ASP A 118 7.60 -3.37 -0.51
CA ASP A 118 8.48 -3.57 -1.66
C ASP A 118 9.85 -2.88 -1.52
N THR A 119 9.97 -1.83 -0.71
CA THR A 119 11.23 -1.10 -0.49
C THR A 119 12.24 -1.92 0.32
N ASP A 120 11.79 -2.92 1.08
CA ASP A 120 12.66 -3.86 1.81
C ASP A 120 13.31 -4.90 0.91
N CYS A 121 12.74 -5.09 -0.28
CA CYS A 121 13.20 -6.06 -1.24
C CYS A 121 14.24 -5.45 -2.20
N PRO A 122 15.28 -6.19 -2.60
CA PRO A 122 16.23 -5.71 -3.60
C PRO A 122 15.65 -5.75 -5.03
N GLY A 123 16.10 -4.83 -5.89
CA GLY A 123 15.74 -4.78 -7.31
C GLY A 123 14.23 -4.58 -7.54
N HIS A 124 13.64 -5.32 -8.47
CA HIS A 124 12.21 -5.27 -8.80
C HIS A 124 11.33 -6.24 -7.99
N LYS A 125 11.88 -6.89 -6.97
CA LYS A 125 11.13 -7.84 -6.15
C LYS A 125 10.11 -7.10 -5.29
N LYS A 126 8.89 -7.64 -5.25
CA LYS A 126 7.80 -7.17 -4.40
C LYS A 126 7.76 -8.00 -3.11
N CYS A 127 7.39 -7.36 -2.00
CA CYS A 127 7.11 -8.06 -0.77
C CYS A 127 5.72 -8.70 -0.89
N CYS A 128 5.67 -10.04 -0.97
CA CYS A 128 4.42 -10.77 -1.16
C CYS A 128 4.17 -11.74 0.00
N PHE A 129 2.95 -11.74 0.50
CA PHE A 129 2.48 -12.69 1.48
C PHE A 129 2.23 -14.05 0.81
N THR A 130 2.83 -15.12 1.34
CA THR A 130 2.69 -16.49 0.78
C THR A 130 1.90 -17.44 1.68
N GLY A 131 1.15 -16.95 2.66
CA GLY A 131 0.30 -17.79 3.51
C GLY A 131 -0.47 -17.05 4.56
#